data_AF-A0A3D0TNM6-F1
#
_entry.id   AF-A0A3D0TNM6-F1
#
_cell.length_a   1.000
_cell.length_b   1.000
_cell.length_c   1.000
_cell.angle_alpha   90.00
_cell.angle_beta   90.00
_cell.angle_gamma   90.00
#
_symmetry.space_group_name_H-M   'P 1'
#
loop_
_entity.id
_entity.type
_entity.pdbx_description
1 polymer ?
#
loop_
_entity_poly.entity_id
_entity_poly.type
_entity_poly.pdbx_seq_one_letter_code
_entity_poly.pdbx_strand_id
1 'polypeptide(L)'
;METWSHGHDVADTFGSPYPRTARLRGVAHIGVGTRGWSYVNHGMAVPDGEVAVALTAPDGDTWTWGDQSAADRVSGSAYDFCLAVTQRR
;
A
#
# COMPACT_ATOMS: atom_id res chain seq x y z
N MET A 1 -6.75 3.40 7.79
CA MET A 1 -5.85 4.18 6.90
C MET A 1 -5.96 5.67 7.14
N GLU A 2 -7.17 6.19 7.44
CA GLU A 2 -7.45 7.62 7.59
C GLU A 2 -6.46 8.36 8.50
N THR A 3 -6.25 7.90 9.74
CA THR A 3 -5.31 8.55 10.68
C THR A 3 -3.89 8.68 10.14
N TRP A 4 -3.38 7.64 9.48
CA TRP A 4 -2.05 7.68 8.87
C TRP A 4 -2.02 8.66 7.70
N SER A 5 -3.04 8.58 6.86
CA SER A 5 -3.16 9.33 5.61
C SER A 5 -3.28 10.84 5.86
N HIS A 6 -4.18 11.26 6.77
CA HIS A 6 -4.32 12.67 7.17
C HIS A 6 -3.14 13.17 7.97
N GLY A 7 -2.54 12.32 8.81
CA GLY A 7 -1.31 12.68 9.52
C GLY A 7 -0.16 12.95 8.56
N HIS A 8 -0.05 12.18 7.48
CA HIS A 8 0.91 12.41 6.42
C HIS A 8 0.65 13.73 5.69
N ASP A 9 -0.61 14.06 5.36
CA ASP A 9 -0.94 15.32 4.67
C ASP A 9 -0.54 16.54 5.50
N VAL A 10 -0.76 16.49 6.81
CA VAL A 10 -0.32 17.55 7.74
C VAL A 10 1.20 17.66 7.73
N ALA A 11 1.93 16.55 7.85
CA ALA A 11 3.39 16.59 7.83
C ALA A 11 3.96 17.10 6.51
N ASP A 12 3.40 16.68 5.37
CA ASP A 12 3.78 17.13 4.03
C ASP A 12 3.56 18.64 3.87
N THR A 13 2.42 19.16 4.34
CA THR A 13 2.08 20.60 4.34
C THR A 13 3.16 21.44 5.03
N PHE A 14 3.77 20.94 6.11
CA PHE A 14 4.81 21.64 6.87
C PHE A 14 6.24 21.19 6.53
N GLY A 15 6.43 20.34 5.51
CA GLY A 15 7.74 19.79 5.15
C GLY A 15 8.38 18.94 6.25
N SER A 16 7.58 18.39 7.16
CA SER A 16 8.03 17.59 8.30
C SER A 16 8.16 16.11 7.91
N PRO A 17 9.22 15.39 8.36
CA PRO A 17 9.32 13.97 8.10
C PRO A 17 8.22 13.19 8.82
N TYR A 18 7.48 12.35 8.09
CA TYR A 18 6.48 11.46 8.69
C TYR A 18 7.12 10.12 9.12
N PRO A 19 6.83 9.60 10.34
CA PRO A 19 7.48 8.39 10.84
C PRO A 19 7.26 7.14 9.95
N ARG A 20 8.37 6.55 9.49
CA ARG A 20 8.38 5.28 8.75
C ARG A 20 8.53 4.12 9.73
N THR A 21 7.41 3.57 10.20
CA THR A 21 7.42 2.51 11.22
C THR A 21 6.64 1.28 10.75
N ALA A 22 6.82 0.16 11.44
CA ALA A 22 6.09 -1.08 11.15
C ALA A 22 4.54 -0.93 11.15
N ARG A 23 4.01 0.17 11.71
CA ARG A 23 2.57 0.52 11.65
C ARG A 23 2.05 0.66 10.22
N LEU A 24 2.93 0.91 9.24
CA LEU A 24 2.60 0.90 7.80
C LEU A 24 2.00 -0.42 7.34
N ARG A 25 2.33 -1.56 7.98
CA ARG A 25 1.83 -2.89 7.58
C ARG A 25 0.31 -2.96 7.58
N GLY A 26 -0.35 -2.28 8.52
CA GLY A 26 -1.82 -2.21 8.56
C GLY A 26 -2.41 -1.42 7.39
N VAL A 27 -1.77 -0.32 6.99
CA VAL A 27 -2.18 0.48 5.83
C VAL A 27 -1.98 -0.32 4.54
N ALA A 28 -0.80 -0.93 4.37
CA ALA A 28 -0.49 -1.78 3.24
C ALA A 28 -1.47 -2.95 3.12
N HIS A 29 -1.79 -3.62 4.23
CA HIS A 29 -2.73 -4.75 4.23
C HIS A 29 -4.13 -4.36 3.72
N ILE A 30 -4.64 -3.20 4.15
CA ILE A 30 -5.91 -2.67 3.64
C ILE A 30 -5.79 -2.39 2.15
N GLY A 31 -4.73 -1.69 1.71
CA GLY A 31 -4.52 -1.36 0.29
C GLY A 31 -4.48 -2.59 -0.62
N VAL A 32 -3.82 -3.67 -0.19
CA VAL A 32 -3.82 -4.95 -0.92
C VAL A 32 -5.22 -5.57 -0.94
N GLY A 33 -5.88 -5.65 0.23
CA GLY A 33 -7.19 -6.30 0.36
C GLY A 33 -8.31 -5.60 -0.42
N THR A 34 -8.20 -4.29 -0.63
CA THR A 34 -9.23 -3.50 -1.31
C THR A 34 -9.05 -3.40 -2.83
N ARG A 35 -8.00 -4.00 -3.44
CA ARG A 35 -7.78 -3.96 -4.91
C ARG A 35 -9.05 -4.31 -5.68
N GLY A 36 -9.63 -5.48 -5.42
CA GLY A 36 -10.82 -5.95 -6.13
C GLY A 36 -12.01 -5.01 -5.95
N TRP A 37 -12.20 -4.52 -4.72
CA TRP A 37 -13.26 -3.55 -4.41
C TRP A 37 -13.09 -2.23 -5.18
N SER A 38 -11.86 -1.76 -5.39
CA SER A 38 -11.59 -0.55 -6.20
C SER A 38 -12.08 -0.70 -7.63
N TYR A 39 -11.94 -1.86 -8.28
CA TYR A 39 -12.50 -2.06 -9.63
C TYR A 39 -14.04 -2.02 -9.61
N VAL A 40 -14.66 -2.72 -8.64
CA VAL A 40 -16.12 -2.77 -8.49
C VAL A 40 -16.70 -1.38 -8.27
N ASN A 41 -16.10 -0.58 -7.39
CA ASN A 41 -16.53 0.78 -7.09
C ASN A 41 -16.42 1.73 -8.31
N HIS A 42 -15.54 1.42 -9.26
CA HIS A 42 -15.37 2.16 -10.51
C HIS A 42 -16.19 1.56 -11.68
N GLY A 43 -17.05 0.56 -11.44
CA GLY A 43 -17.83 -0.09 -12.48
C GLY A 43 -16.99 -0.88 -13.49
N MET A 44 -15.78 -1.28 -13.10
CA MET A 44 -14.84 -2.03 -13.95
C MET A 44 -14.84 -3.52 -13.58
N ALA A 45 -14.58 -4.37 -14.57
CA ALA A 45 -14.31 -5.79 -14.33
C ALA A 45 -13.00 -5.95 -13.53
N VAL A 46 -13.02 -6.80 -12.51
CA VAL A 46 -11.80 -7.16 -11.77
C VAL A 46 -10.95 -8.04 -12.67
N PRO A 47 -9.68 -7.70 -12.95
CA PRO A 47 -8.80 -8.58 -13.72
C PRO A 47 -8.62 -9.90 -12.99
N ASP A 48 -8.70 -11.00 -13.74
CA ASP A 48 -8.47 -12.35 -13.24
C ASP A 48 -7.02 -12.53 -12.76
N GLY A 49 -6.80 -13.52 -11.89
CA GLY A 49 -5.49 -13.79 -11.31
C GLY A 49 -5.12 -12.93 -10.09
N GLU A 50 -4.21 -13.49 -9.29
CA GLU A 50 -3.64 -12.85 -8.11
C GLU A 50 -2.49 -11.90 -8.47
N VAL A 51 -2.28 -10.88 -7.64
CA VAL A 51 -1.12 -9.99 -7.72
C VAL A 51 -0.24 -10.26 -6.50
N ALA A 52 0.99 -10.72 -6.73
CA ALA A 52 1.99 -10.87 -5.68
C ALA A 52 2.45 -9.49 -5.21
N VAL A 53 2.40 -9.22 -3.90
CA VAL A 53 2.91 -7.96 -3.34
C VAL A 53 4.06 -8.27 -2.39
N ALA A 54 5.23 -7.65 -2.61
CA ALA A 54 6.42 -7.80 -1.77
C ALA A 54 7.00 -6.42 -1.41
N LEU A 55 6.85 -5.99 -0.15
CA LEU A 55 7.22 -4.65 0.29
C LEU A 55 8.38 -4.69 1.29
N THR A 56 9.37 -3.82 1.10
CA THR A 56 10.44 -3.61 2.09
C THR A 56 9.92 -2.77 3.25
N ALA A 57 9.92 -3.36 4.44
CA ALA A 57 9.57 -2.73 5.70
C ALA A 57 10.58 -1.63 6.07
N PRO A 58 10.22 -0.69 6.97
CA PRO A 58 11.16 0.32 7.45
C PRO A 58 12.40 -0.24 8.16
N ASP A 59 12.31 -1.45 8.71
CA ASP A 59 13.43 -2.14 9.35
C ASP A 59 14.27 -2.99 8.37
N GLY A 60 13.87 -3.06 7.09
CA GLY A 60 14.54 -3.86 6.07
C GLY A 60 13.93 -5.25 5.83
N ASP A 61 13.06 -5.72 6.73
CA ASP A 61 12.27 -6.95 6.52
C ASP A 61 11.42 -6.90 5.25
N THR A 62 11.03 -8.06 4.73
CA THR A 62 10.10 -8.15 3.60
C THR A 62 8.71 -8.57 4.05
N TRP A 63 7.69 -7.82 3.67
CA TRP A 63 6.28 -8.16 3.85
C TRP A 63 5.68 -8.66 2.55
N THR A 64 5.06 -9.84 2.57
CA THR A 64 4.46 -10.44 1.38
C THR A 64 2.95 -10.64 1.52
N TRP A 65 2.24 -10.49 0.40
CA TRP A 65 0.84 -10.87 0.22
C TRP A 65 0.65 -11.55 -1.14
N GLY A 66 -0.30 -12.51 -1.18
CA GLY A 66 -0.58 -13.30 -2.38
C GLY A 66 0.50 -14.36 -2.69
N ASP A 67 0.21 -15.23 -3.65
CA ASP A 67 1.17 -16.20 -4.15
C ASP A 67 2.34 -15.48 -4.85
N GLN A 68 3.56 -15.69 -4.34
CA GLN A 68 4.76 -15.09 -4.92
C GLN A 68 5.11 -15.68 -6.29
N SER A 69 4.48 -16.78 -6.71
CA SER A 69 4.63 -17.33 -8.06
C SER A 69 3.70 -16.68 -9.10
N ALA A 70 2.81 -15.77 -8.69
CA ALA A 70 1.89 -15.07 -9.59
C ALA A 70 2.63 -14.27 -10.67
N ALA A 71 2.02 -14.19 -11.86
CA ALA A 71 2.59 -13.49 -13.01
C ALA A 71 2.66 -11.97 -12.78
N ASP A 72 1.64 -11.40 -12.16
CA ASP A 72 1.59 -9.99 -11.82
C ASP A 72 2.21 -9.74 -10.44
N ARG A 73 3.07 -8.73 -10.34
CA ARG A 73 3.80 -8.42 -9.11
C ARG A 73 3.95 -6.92 -8.86
N VAL A 74 3.83 -6.53 -7.60
CA VAL A 74 4.19 -5.21 -7.08
C VAL A 74 5.30 -5.37 -6.04
N SER A 75 6.39 -4.61 -6.22
CA SER A 75 7.50 -4.57 -5.26
C SER A 75 7.98 -3.15 -5.03
N GLY A 76 8.48 -2.87 -3.82
CA GLY A 76 9.03 -1.56 -3.49
C GLY A 76 9.05 -1.31 -1.98
N SER A 77 9.23 -0.05 -1.57
CA SER A 77 9.16 0.30 -0.16
C SER A 77 7.71 0.24 0.34
N ALA A 78 7.52 -0.20 1.59
CA ALA A 78 6.20 -0.16 2.21
C ALA A 78 5.65 1.27 2.34
N TYR A 79 6.54 2.26 2.47
CA TYR A 79 6.15 3.66 2.59
C TYR A 79 5.54 4.19 1.28
N ASP A 80 6.22 3.99 0.16
CA ASP A 80 5.77 4.47 -1.15
C ASP A 80 4.50 3.73 -1.58
N PHE A 81 4.42 2.42 -1.31
CA PHE A 81 3.17 1.68 -1.52
C PHE A 81 2.01 2.28 -0.73
N CYS A 82 2.21 2.64 0.55
CA CYS A 82 1.17 3.27 1.36
C CYS A 82 0.77 4.66 0.80
N LEU A 83 1.70 5.42 0.23
CA LEU A 83 1.35 6.68 -0.47
C LEU A 83 0.46 6.41 -1.68
N ALA A 84 0.82 5.42 -2.51
CA ALA A 84 0.09 5.09 -3.72
C ALA A 84 -1.33 4.59 -3.44
N VAL A 85 -1.50 3.60 -2.55
CA VAL A 85 -2.84 3.05 -2.22
C VAL A 85 -3.73 4.03 -1.46
N THR A 86 -3.15 5.11 -0.95
CA THR A 86 -3.90 6.21 -0.34
C THR A 86 -3.97 7.45 -1.23
N GLN A 87 -3.54 7.38 -2.49
CA GLN A 87 -3.64 8.43 -3.52
C GLN A 87 -2.87 9.73 -3.19
N ARG A 88 -1.67 9.61 -2.61
CA ARG A 88 -0.80 10.76 -2.32
C ARG A 88 0.29 10.98 -3.36
N ARG A 89 0.81 9.91 -3.96
CA ARG A 89 1.86 9.89 -5.00
C ARG A 89 1.77 8.64 -5.84
#